data_AF-A0A8T4VSJ0-F1
#
_entry.id   AF-A0A8T4VSJ0-F1
#
_cell.length_a   1.000
_cell.length_b   1.000
_cell.length_c   1.000
_cell.angle_alpha   90.00
_cell.angle_beta   90.00
_cell.angle_gamma   90.00
#
_symmetry.space_group_name_H-M   'P 1'
#
loop_
_entity.id
_entity.type
_entity.pdbx_description
1 polymer ?
#
loop_
_entity_poly.entity_id
_entity_poly.type
_entity_poly.pdbx_seq_one_letter_code
_entity_poly.pdbx_strand_id
1 'polypeptide(L)'
;MTFWSAIGNGISAFWGFFLYWLSILFILPFGNLDVLWILIPIWLNLVFTDLFQEKRGTSLGNAITNGAVMLWVGIDWARFLIRNFSDFSGIFAFKVVICTILVIAGFMIIVEGIKGKKVIQRIARCRETSYVMIVLSPLIYNIIQPSWKYFFAIIVFLPVFYFIFEFFDRLVPDVDTY
;
A
#
# COMPACT_ATOMS: atom_id res chain seq x y z
N MET A 1 29.93 -26.25 -8.41
CA MET A 1 29.51 -25.06 -7.63
C MET A 1 29.72 -25.38 -6.16
N THR A 2 30.47 -24.57 -5.42
CA THR A 2 30.72 -24.84 -3.99
C THR A 2 29.53 -24.37 -3.15
N PHE A 3 29.27 -25.02 -2.02
CA PHE A 3 28.20 -24.64 -1.08
C PHE A 3 28.24 -23.14 -0.73
N TRP A 4 29.43 -22.61 -0.44
CA TRP A 4 29.65 -21.19 -0.15
C TRP A 4 29.30 -20.26 -1.31
N SER A 5 29.61 -20.65 -2.55
CA SER A 5 29.23 -19.87 -3.73
C SER A 5 27.71 -19.85 -3.94
N ALA A 6 27.02 -20.95 -3.64
CA ALA A 6 25.55 -21.02 -3.72
C ALA A 6 24.89 -20.12 -2.66
N ILE A 7 25.39 -20.12 -1.42
CA ILE A 7 24.92 -19.22 -0.35
C ILE A 7 25.16 -17.76 -0.73
N GLY A 8 26.38 -17.42 -1.18
CA GLY A 8 26.71 -16.05 -1.58
C GLY A 8 25.80 -15.51 -2.68
N ASN A 9 25.55 -16.33 -3.71
CA ASN A 9 24.62 -15.99 -4.79
C ASN A 9 23.19 -15.82 -4.28
N GLY A 10 22.74 -16.68 -3.36
CA GLY A 10 21.42 -16.59 -2.73
C GLY A 10 21.23 -15.29 -1.95
N ILE A 11 22.20 -14.92 -1.11
CA ILE A 11 22.17 -13.67 -0.33
C ILE A 11 22.18 -12.46 -1.27
N SER A 12 23.04 -12.44 -2.29
CA SER A 12 23.09 -11.33 -3.25
C SER A 12 21.78 -11.18 -4.02
N ALA A 13 21.14 -12.28 -4.41
CA ALA A 13 19.85 -12.25 -5.08
C ALA A 13 18.74 -11.73 -4.16
N PHE A 14 18.68 -12.21 -2.91
CA PHE A 14 17.73 -11.73 -1.91
C PHE A 14 17.93 -10.24 -1.62
N TRP A 15 19.18 -9.78 -1.47
CA TRP A 15 19.51 -8.38 -1.24
C TRP A 15 19.10 -7.50 -2.43
N GLY A 16 19.40 -7.92 -3.66
CA GLY A 16 18.95 -7.21 -4.86
C GLY A 16 17.42 -7.13 -4.95
N PHE A 17 16.71 -8.15 -4.46
CA PHE A 17 15.26 -8.16 -4.41
C PHE A 17 14.71 -7.21 -3.33
N PHE A 18 15.35 -7.15 -2.17
CA PHE A 18 15.04 -6.22 -1.11
C PHE A 18 15.24 -4.76 -1.55
N LEU A 19 16.37 -4.45 -2.18
CA LEU A 19 16.64 -3.12 -2.73
C LEU A 19 15.61 -2.72 -3.80
N TYR A 20 15.17 -3.67 -4.63
CA TYR A 20 14.11 -3.44 -5.60
C TYR A 20 12.76 -3.14 -4.93
N TRP A 21 12.41 -3.82 -3.84
CA TRP A 21 11.23 -3.50 -3.06
C TRP A 21 11.32 -2.12 -2.39
N LEU A 22 12.48 -1.77 -1.80
CA LEU A 22 12.71 -0.44 -1.26
C LEU A 22 12.57 0.66 -2.32
N SER A 23 13.04 0.40 -3.55
CA SER A 23 12.91 1.38 -4.63
C SER A 23 11.45 1.61 -5.01
N ILE A 24 10.60 0.57 -4.96
CA ILE A 24 9.15 0.71 -5.17
C ILE A 24 8.51 1.59 -4.10
N LEU A 25 8.92 1.45 -2.83
CA LEU A 25 8.33 2.21 -1.73
C LEU A 25 8.81 3.67 -1.67
N PHE A 26 10.11 3.91 -1.86
CA PHE A 26 10.74 5.17 -1.47
C PHE A 26 11.45 5.92 -2.60
N ILE A 27 11.75 5.27 -3.73
CA ILE A 27 12.54 5.90 -4.80
C ILE A 27 11.63 6.25 -5.97
N LEU A 28 10.99 5.24 -6.57
CA LEU A 28 10.12 5.40 -7.73
C LEU A 28 9.02 6.44 -7.51
N PRO A 29 8.33 6.47 -6.35
CA PRO A 29 7.23 7.41 -6.21
C PRO A 29 7.67 8.85 -5.97
N PHE A 30 8.86 9.06 -5.41
CA PHE A 30 9.42 10.39 -5.16
C PHE A 30 10.07 11.01 -6.41
N GLY A 31 10.20 10.25 -7.50
CA GLY A 31 10.64 10.74 -8.80
C GLY A 31 9.52 11.31 -9.67
N ASN A 32 8.25 11.24 -9.25
CA ASN A 32 7.10 11.68 -10.06
C ASN A 32 6.08 12.48 -9.23
N LEU A 33 5.88 13.75 -9.58
CA LEU A 33 4.98 14.65 -8.86
C LEU A 33 3.51 14.21 -8.89
N ASP A 34 3.04 13.59 -9.98
CA ASP A 34 1.64 13.14 -10.08
C ASP A 34 1.34 12.05 -9.04
N VAL A 35 2.34 11.22 -8.70
CA VAL A 35 2.20 10.14 -7.71
C VAL A 35 2.37 10.66 -6.30
N LEU A 36 3.25 11.65 -6.09
CA LEU A 36 3.43 12.27 -4.79
C LEU A 36 2.14 12.91 -4.27
N TRP A 37 1.32 13.46 -5.17
CA TRP A 37 0.02 14.04 -4.83
C TRP A 37 -0.86 13.07 -4.03
N ILE A 38 -0.86 11.79 -4.39
CA ILE A 38 -1.66 10.78 -3.70
C ILE A 38 -0.89 10.08 -2.57
N LEU A 39 0.41 9.89 -2.72
CA LEU A 39 1.21 9.16 -1.74
C LEU A 39 1.51 9.93 -0.46
N ILE A 40 1.71 11.25 -0.53
CA ILE A 40 1.95 12.04 0.68
C ILE A 40 0.76 11.90 1.65
N PRO A 41 -0.51 12.09 1.23
CA PRO A 41 -1.66 11.81 2.08
C PRO A 41 -1.71 10.38 2.63
N ILE A 42 -1.35 9.37 1.83
CA ILE A 42 -1.35 7.97 2.28
C ILE A 42 -0.29 7.74 3.37
N TRP A 43 0.94 8.24 3.18
CA TRP A 43 2.01 8.13 4.17
C TRP A 43 1.68 8.89 5.46
N LEU A 44 1.10 10.08 5.34
CA LEU A 44 0.65 10.85 6.51
C LEU A 44 -0.46 10.10 7.26
N ASN A 45 -1.47 9.59 6.55
CA ASN A 45 -2.52 8.77 7.17
C ASN A 45 -1.92 7.55 7.86
N LEU A 46 -1.01 6.84 7.20
CA LEU A 46 -0.33 5.68 7.78
C LEU A 46 0.41 6.03 9.07
N VAL A 47 1.27 7.04 9.04
CA VAL A 47 2.07 7.43 10.21
C VAL A 47 1.16 7.91 11.35
N PHE A 48 0.16 8.75 11.06
CA PHE A 48 -0.68 9.28 12.12
C PHE A 48 -1.66 8.25 12.68
N THR A 49 -2.32 7.51 11.81
CA THR A 49 -3.37 6.57 12.20
C THR A 49 -2.77 5.32 12.82
N ASP A 50 -1.69 4.75 12.27
CA ASP A 50 -1.06 3.54 12.81
C ASP A 50 -0.42 3.81 14.18
N LEU A 51 0.46 4.83 14.27
CA LEU A 51 1.25 5.07 15.48
C LEU A 51 0.42 5.66 16.64
N PHE A 52 -0.56 6.51 16.34
CA PHE A 52 -1.31 7.25 17.38
C PHE A 52 -2.75 6.80 17.58
N GLN A 53 -3.39 6.16 16.59
CA GLN A 53 -4.82 5.84 16.67
C GLN A 53 -5.13 4.34 16.66
N GLU A 54 -4.31 3.52 16.00
CA GLU A 54 -4.58 2.09 15.77
C GLU A 54 -3.59 1.14 16.48
N LYS A 55 -2.71 1.68 17.33
CA LYS A 55 -1.71 0.92 18.08
C LYS A 55 -2.31 -0.23 18.90
N ARG A 56 -3.49 -0.02 19.48
CA ARG A 56 -4.24 -1.02 20.27
C ARG A 56 -5.36 -1.72 19.48
N GLY A 57 -5.39 -1.52 18.17
CA GLY A 57 -6.44 -2.00 17.28
C GLY A 57 -7.25 -0.87 16.65
N THR A 58 -7.97 -1.21 15.60
CA THR A 58 -8.65 -0.24 14.74
C THR A 58 -10.09 -0.01 15.21
N SER A 59 -10.42 1.24 15.55
CA SER A 59 -11.79 1.63 15.87
C SER A 59 -12.67 1.57 14.61
N LEU A 60 -14.02 1.53 14.77
CA LEU A 60 -14.90 1.61 13.59
C LEU A 60 -14.74 2.95 12.84
N GLY A 61 -14.52 4.04 13.58
CA GLY A 61 -14.26 5.36 12.99
C GLY A 61 -13.01 5.36 12.13
N ASN A 62 -11.90 4.83 12.64
CA ASN A 62 -10.65 4.74 11.89
C ASN A 62 -10.79 3.81 10.67
N ALA A 63 -11.49 2.68 10.83
CA ALA A 63 -11.75 1.77 9.73
C ALA A 63 -12.52 2.45 8.57
N ILE A 64 -13.53 3.26 8.90
CA ILE A 64 -14.29 4.07 7.92
C ILE A 64 -13.37 5.10 7.27
N THR A 65 -12.53 5.79 8.05
CA THR A 65 -11.55 6.77 7.55
C THR A 65 -10.56 6.14 6.59
N ASN A 66 -10.00 4.97 6.91
CA ASN A 66 -9.12 4.22 6.01
C ASN A 66 -9.86 3.81 4.73
N GLY A 67 -11.13 3.38 4.83
CA GLY A 67 -11.98 3.13 3.67
C GLY A 67 -12.20 4.37 2.79
N ALA A 68 -12.35 5.55 3.39
CA ALA A 68 -12.45 6.82 2.67
C ALA A 68 -11.14 7.18 1.96
N VAL A 69 -9.99 6.97 2.59
CA VAL A 69 -8.68 7.13 1.94
C VAL A 69 -8.54 6.16 0.76
N MET A 70 -8.89 4.87 0.94
CA MET A 70 -8.88 3.89 -0.16
C MET A 70 -9.77 4.30 -1.32
N LEU A 71 -10.99 4.77 -1.03
CA LEU A 71 -11.92 5.23 -2.04
C LEU A 71 -11.35 6.43 -2.80
N TRP A 72 -10.79 7.41 -2.09
CA TRP A 72 -10.15 8.59 -2.68
C TRP A 72 -8.99 8.21 -3.61
N VAL A 73 -8.12 7.30 -3.17
CA VAL A 73 -7.01 6.79 -3.98
C VAL A 73 -7.51 6.07 -5.22
N GLY A 74 -8.55 5.24 -5.09
CA GLY A 74 -9.18 4.58 -6.23
C GLY A 74 -9.78 5.56 -7.24
N ILE A 75 -10.41 6.64 -6.77
CA ILE A 75 -10.93 7.69 -7.65
C ILE A 75 -9.79 8.42 -8.37
N ASP A 76 -8.69 8.74 -7.67
CA ASP A 76 -7.55 9.43 -8.28
C ASP A 76 -6.84 8.54 -9.32
N TRP A 77 -6.72 7.25 -9.04
CA TRP A 77 -6.25 6.25 -10.00
C TRP A 77 -7.13 6.19 -11.24
N ALA A 78 -8.46 6.20 -11.09
CA ALA A 78 -9.39 6.24 -12.22
C ALA A 78 -9.20 7.52 -13.03
N ARG A 79 -9.10 8.68 -12.36
CA ARG A 79 -8.83 9.98 -12.99
C ARG A 79 -7.54 9.94 -13.82
N PHE A 80 -6.46 9.39 -13.26
CA PHE A 80 -5.18 9.26 -13.96
C PHE A 80 -5.30 8.36 -15.19
N LEU A 81 -5.93 7.19 -15.06
CA LEU A 81 -6.09 6.24 -16.16
C LEU A 81 -6.93 6.82 -17.30
N ILE A 82 -8.02 7.54 -16.99
CA ILE A 82 -8.87 8.20 -17.99
C ILE A 82 -8.10 9.31 -18.70
N ARG A 83 -7.36 10.15 -17.96
CA ARG A 83 -6.58 11.26 -18.54
C ARG A 83 -5.46 10.79 -19.45
N ASN A 84 -4.87 9.64 -19.15
CA ASN A 84 -3.75 9.07 -19.89
C ASN A 84 -4.17 7.88 -20.78
N PHE A 85 -5.46 7.79 -21.11
CA PHE A 85 -5.94 6.74 -22.02
C PHE A 85 -5.47 7.02 -23.45
N SER A 86 -4.65 6.13 -23.98
CA SER A 86 -4.22 6.13 -25.39
C SER A 86 -4.93 5.05 -26.20
N ASP A 87 -4.96 3.83 -25.66
CA ASP A 87 -5.41 2.63 -26.34
C ASP A 87 -5.85 1.56 -25.34
N PHE A 88 -6.71 0.65 -25.78
CA PHE A 88 -7.15 -0.46 -24.96
C PHE A 88 -6.18 -1.62 -25.05
N SER A 89 -5.32 -1.75 -24.05
CA SER A 89 -4.39 -2.88 -23.89
C SER A 89 -4.78 -3.77 -22.71
N GLY A 90 -4.31 -5.03 -22.70
CA GLY A 90 -4.52 -5.92 -21.56
C GLY A 90 -3.93 -5.37 -20.26
N ILE A 91 -2.84 -4.61 -20.33
CA ILE A 91 -2.24 -3.92 -19.19
C ILE A 91 -3.16 -2.80 -18.69
N PHE A 92 -3.73 -2.01 -19.60
CA PHE A 92 -4.71 -0.98 -19.24
C PHE A 92 -5.94 -1.60 -18.56
N ALA A 93 -6.51 -2.66 -19.13
CA ALA A 93 -7.63 -3.38 -18.54
C ALA A 93 -7.30 -3.91 -17.13
N PHE A 94 -6.11 -4.46 -16.92
CA PHE A 94 -5.64 -4.91 -15.61
C PHE A 94 -5.58 -3.75 -14.59
N LYS A 95 -5.09 -2.57 -14.98
CA LYS A 95 -5.06 -1.38 -14.10
C LYS A 95 -6.47 -0.90 -13.75
N VAL A 96 -7.39 -0.90 -14.72
CA VAL A 96 -8.80 -0.56 -14.49
C VAL A 96 -9.45 -1.52 -13.49
N VAL A 97 -9.14 -2.82 -13.58
CA VAL A 97 -9.63 -3.82 -12.62
C VAL A 97 -9.11 -3.53 -11.21
N ILE A 98 -7.80 -3.28 -11.04
CA ILE A 98 -7.22 -2.91 -9.74
C ILE A 98 -7.92 -1.67 -9.16
N CYS A 99 -8.06 -0.63 -9.98
CA CYS A 99 -8.71 0.61 -9.61
C CYS A 99 -10.17 0.39 -9.17
N THR A 100 -10.91 -0.41 -9.92
CA THR A 100 -12.31 -0.74 -9.62
C THR A 100 -12.44 -1.52 -8.32
N ILE A 101 -11.55 -2.51 -8.09
CA ILE A 101 -11.48 -3.25 -6.83
C ILE A 101 -11.25 -2.31 -5.66
N LEU A 102 -10.31 -1.35 -5.79
CA LEU A 102 -10.00 -0.42 -4.70
C LEU A 102 -11.18 0.51 -4.37
N VAL A 103 -11.87 1.04 -5.39
CA VAL A 103 -13.08 1.86 -5.23
C VAL A 103 -14.19 1.07 -4.54
N ILE A 104 -14.48 -0.14 -5.02
CA ILE A 104 -15.53 -0.98 -4.43
C ILE A 104 -15.16 -1.35 -2.99
N ALA A 105 -13.90 -1.72 -2.74
CA ALA A 105 -13.44 -2.07 -1.40
C ALA A 105 -13.58 -0.89 -0.42
N GLY A 106 -13.12 0.31 -0.81
CA GLY A 106 -13.26 1.51 -0.01
C GLY A 106 -14.73 1.84 0.30
N PHE A 107 -15.60 1.80 -0.73
CA PHE A 107 -17.03 2.01 -0.55
C PHE A 107 -17.68 0.97 0.38
N MET A 108 -17.37 -0.32 0.20
CA MET A 108 -17.89 -1.39 1.05
C MET A 108 -17.43 -1.26 2.50
N ILE A 109 -16.16 -0.88 2.74
CA ILE A 109 -15.64 -0.62 4.09
C ILE A 109 -16.44 0.49 4.76
N ILE A 110 -16.72 1.60 4.06
CA ILE A 110 -17.50 2.71 4.58
C ILE A 110 -18.93 2.25 4.92
N VAL A 111 -19.61 1.61 3.97
CA VAL A 111 -21.01 1.17 4.14
C VAL A 111 -21.14 0.16 5.29
N GLU A 112 -20.28 -0.85 5.33
CA GLU A 112 -20.34 -1.88 6.37
C GLU A 112 -19.82 -1.37 7.72
N GLY A 113 -18.91 -0.39 7.72
CA GLY A 113 -18.48 0.33 8.91
C GLY A 113 -19.62 1.15 9.53
N ILE A 114 -20.40 1.89 8.72
CA ILE A 114 -21.59 2.62 9.17
C ILE A 114 -22.65 1.67 9.76
N LYS A 115 -22.79 0.46 9.19
CA LYS A 115 -23.66 -0.60 9.74
C LYS A 115 -23.12 -1.23 11.04
N GLY A 116 -21.95 -0.82 11.53
CA GLY A 116 -21.38 -1.30 12.79
C GLY A 116 -20.76 -2.69 12.71
N LYS A 117 -20.42 -3.20 11.52
CA LYS A 117 -19.84 -4.54 11.39
C LYS A 117 -18.39 -4.57 11.88
N LYS A 118 -18.16 -5.26 13.00
CA LYS A 118 -16.83 -5.41 13.62
C LYS A 118 -15.77 -6.05 12.70
N VAL A 119 -16.17 -6.85 11.71
CA VAL A 119 -15.25 -7.45 10.73
C VAL A 119 -14.43 -6.38 10.00
N ILE A 120 -15.01 -5.19 9.77
CA ILE A 120 -14.35 -4.09 9.06
C ILE A 120 -13.16 -3.53 9.83
N GLN A 121 -13.17 -3.57 11.16
CA GLN A 121 -12.02 -3.17 11.99
C GLN A 121 -10.77 -4.02 11.71
N ARG A 122 -10.95 -5.28 11.29
CA ARG A 122 -9.83 -6.17 10.99
C ARG A 122 -9.35 -6.04 9.55
N ILE A 123 -10.27 -5.80 8.62
CA ILE A 123 -9.96 -5.72 7.18
C ILE A 123 -9.39 -4.34 6.82
N ALA A 124 -9.93 -3.27 7.40
CA ALA A 124 -9.59 -1.89 7.07
C ALA A 124 -8.60 -1.27 8.05
N ARG A 125 -7.64 -2.07 8.56
CA ARG A 125 -6.51 -1.55 9.33
C ARG A 125 -5.64 -0.66 8.45
N CYS A 126 -5.10 0.41 9.03
CA CYS A 126 -4.40 1.44 8.28
C CYS A 126 -3.12 0.90 7.60
N ARG A 127 -2.38 0.02 8.27
CA ARG A 127 -1.14 -0.57 7.78
C ARG A 127 -1.33 -1.39 6.50
N GLU A 128 -2.30 -2.28 6.51
CA GLU A 128 -2.71 -3.16 5.39
C GLU A 128 -3.10 -2.33 4.18
N THR A 129 -4.04 -1.42 4.40
CA THR A 129 -4.67 -0.60 3.35
C THR A 129 -3.66 0.35 2.73
N SER A 130 -2.85 1.03 3.56
CA SER A 130 -1.80 1.93 3.10
C SER A 130 -0.72 1.19 2.33
N TYR A 131 -0.28 0.01 2.79
CA TYR A 131 0.70 -0.78 2.06
C TYR A 131 0.24 -1.07 0.64
N VAL A 132 -0.99 -1.57 0.47
CA VAL A 132 -1.57 -1.88 -0.84
C VAL A 132 -1.60 -0.64 -1.74
N MET A 133 -2.05 0.50 -1.20
CA MET A 133 -2.11 1.76 -1.97
C MET A 133 -0.72 2.25 -2.36
N ILE A 134 0.26 2.20 -1.45
CA ILE A 134 1.64 2.66 -1.71
C ILE A 134 2.28 1.81 -2.80
N VAL A 135 2.27 0.48 -2.62
CA VAL A 135 3.01 -0.40 -3.53
C VAL A 135 2.41 -0.43 -4.92
N LEU A 136 1.09 -0.36 -5.06
CA LEU A 136 0.40 -0.40 -6.36
C LEU A 136 0.38 0.94 -7.10
N SER A 137 0.54 2.08 -6.41
CA SER A 137 0.52 3.40 -7.05
C SER A 137 1.55 3.50 -8.20
N PRO A 138 2.83 3.14 -8.05
CA PRO A 138 3.79 3.17 -9.16
C PRO A 138 3.35 2.40 -10.41
N LEU A 139 2.59 1.31 -10.24
CA LEU A 139 2.07 0.53 -11.35
C LEU A 139 0.96 1.28 -12.07
N ILE A 140 0.04 1.91 -11.33
CA ILE A 140 -1.07 2.67 -11.91
C ILE A 140 -0.56 3.88 -12.70
N TYR A 141 0.40 4.62 -12.13
CA TYR A 141 0.94 5.85 -12.73
C TYR A 141 2.00 5.61 -13.81
N ASN A 142 2.08 4.40 -14.37
CA ASN A 142 3.02 4.03 -15.43
C ASN A 142 4.51 4.19 -15.05
N ILE A 143 4.86 4.27 -13.76
CA ILE A 143 6.27 4.32 -13.33
C ILE A 143 6.92 2.93 -13.48
N ILE A 144 6.15 1.87 -13.20
CA ILE A 144 6.62 0.49 -13.31
C ILE A 144 5.63 -0.37 -14.09
N GLN A 145 6.17 -1.32 -14.86
CA GLN A 145 5.36 -2.29 -15.59
C GLN A 145 5.02 -3.50 -14.71
N PRO A 146 3.82 -4.09 -14.87
CA PRO A 146 3.46 -5.32 -14.17
C PRO A 146 4.43 -6.44 -14.55
N SER A 147 5.04 -7.07 -13.56
CA SER A 147 5.91 -8.24 -13.75
C SER A 147 5.80 -9.20 -12.56
N TRP A 148 6.10 -10.47 -12.77
CA TRP A 148 6.15 -11.45 -11.67
C TRP A 148 7.13 -11.05 -10.58
N LYS A 149 8.28 -10.48 -10.97
CA LYS A 149 9.29 -9.94 -10.04
C LYS A 149 8.67 -8.88 -9.13
N TYR A 150 7.87 -7.97 -9.68
CA TYR A 150 7.20 -6.91 -8.94
C TYR A 150 6.19 -7.45 -7.92
N PHE A 151 5.26 -8.32 -8.33
CA PHE A 151 4.27 -8.89 -7.41
C PHE A 151 4.92 -9.75 -6.33
N PHE A 152 5.93 -10.54 -6.70
CA PHE A 152 6.66 -11.35 -5.74
C PHE A 152 7.39 -10.48 -4.71
N ALA A 153 7.92 -9.30 -5.10
CA ALA A 153 8.62 -8.41 -4.19
C ALA A 153 7.66 -7.83 -3.14
N ILE A 154 6.48 -7.42 -3.58
CA ILE A 154 5.43 -6.89 -2.72
C ILE A 154 4.97 -7.92 -1.69
N ILE A 155 4.82 -9.19 -2.10
CA ILE A 155 4.34 -10.25 -1.20
C ILE A 155 5.43 -10.68 -0.22
N VAL A 156 6.65 -10.92 -0.71
CA VAL A 156 7.76 -11.44 0.11
C VAL A 156 8.21 -10.44 1.18
N PHE A 157 8.18 -9.14 0.88
CA PHE A 157 8.61 -8.09 1.81
C PHE A 157 7.46 -7.41 2.57
N LEU A 158 6.22 -7.89 2.40
CA LEU A 158 5.11 -7.50 3.27
C LEU A 158 5.46 -7.66 4.77
N PRO A 159 6.04 -8.78 5.25
CA PRO A 159 6.40 -8.91 6.66
C PRO A 159 7.45 -7.89 7.12
N VAL A 160 8.36 -7.46 6.22
CA VAL A 160 9.37 -6.45 6.54
C VAL A 160 8.73 -5.09 6.72
N PHE A 161 7.77 -4.71 5.85
CA PHE A 161 6.97 -3.50 6.04
C PHE A 161 6.30 -3.49 7.42
N TYR A 162 5.65 -4.59 7.79
CA TYR A 162 4.98 -4.71 9.08
C TYR A 162 5.93 -4.60 10.26
N PHE A 163 7.09 -5.27 10.14
CA PHE A 163 8.09 -5.25 11.20
C PHE A 163 8.64 -3.83 11.43
N ILE A 164 8.83 -3.04 10.38
CA ILE A 164 9.27 -1.64 10.50
C ILE A 164 8.27 -0.81 11.31
N PHE A 165 6.98 -0.90 11.00
CA PHE A 165 5.96 -0.16 11.72
C PHE A 165 5.76 -0.66 13.16
N GLU A 166 5.78 -1.98 13.37
CA GLU A 166 5.77 -2.57 14.70
C GLU A 166 6.98 -2.14 15.54
N PHE A 167 8.14 -1.99 14.92
CA PHE A 167 9.33 -1.47 15.58
C PHE A 167 9.14 0.00 15.99
N PHE A 168 8.57 0.83 15.11
CA PHE A 168 8.25 2.22 15.45
C PHE A 168 7.19 2.34 16.54
N ASP A 169 6.14 1.51 16.52
CA ASP A 169 5.13 1.46 17.58
C ASP A 169 5.74 1.22 18.96
N ARG A 170 6.77 0.38 19.05
CA ARG A 170 7.46 0.10 20.31
C ARG A 170 8.36 1.24 20.78
N LEU A 171 8.82 2.09 19.87
CA LEU A 171 9.66 3.25 20.20
C LEU A 171 8.83 4.49 20.57
N VAL A 172 7.68 4.67 19.91
CA VAL A 172 6.80 5.82 20.15
C VAL A 172 5.99 5.56 21.42
N PRO A 173 5.94 6.50 22.38
CA PRO A 173 5.16 6.33 23.60
C PRO A 173 3.67 6.18 23.28
N ASP A 174 2.95 5.46 24.13
CA ASP A 174 1.49 5.46 24.08
C ASP A 174 1.01 6.89 24.36
N VAL A 175 0.24 7.45 23.43
CA VAL A 175 -0.46 8.70 23.68
C VAL A 175 -1.72 8.35 24.46
N ASP A 176 -1.91 8.98 25.62
CA ASP A 176 -3.17 8.87 26.36
C ASP A 176 -4.28 9.54 25.54
N THR A 177 -5.00 8.74 24.76
CA THR A 177 -6.24 9.18 24.14
C THR A 177 -7.33 9.17 25.21
N TYR A 178 -7.76 10.36 25.61
CA TYR A 178 -8.87 10.60 26.54
C TYR A 178 -10.17 9.90 26.14
#